data_AF-A0A7J8P9Y6-F1
#
_entry.id   AF-A0A7J8P9Y6-F1
#
_cell.length_a   1.000
_cell.length_b   1.000
_cell.length_c   1.000
_cell.angle_alpha   90.00
_cell.angle_beta   90.00
_cell.angle_gamma   90.00
#
_symmetry.space_group_name_H-M   'P 1'
#
loop_
_entity.id
_entity.type
_entity.pdbx_description
1 polymer ?
#
loop_
_entity_poly.entity_id
_entity_poly.type
_entity_poly.pdbx_seq_one_letter_code
_entity_poly.pdbx_strand_id
1 'polypeptide(L)'
;MASPRLLARFHRRRYPPSTAVSACCPFAPPRSLPLRDCSSAGMSPPKPSTLIRRAACLFTLLTLSLLMLYTATDSIRFLHLPSASLSSSTLVRIFPSYLNNSPSPCLAAKTIPGISSKAFTFKVVFLQNPMQHLKEVLGNASMGNNTVILTTLNDAWASTNSVVDLFLKSFMLGDGTHWLLDHLVIIALDEKAYNRCQAVHKHCFSLVTEDVDFQEEAYFMTPNYLKMMWRRIDFLRSVLELGYDFVFT
;
A
#
# COMPACT_ATOMS: atom_id res chain seq x y z
N MET A 1 1.99 -39.24 -36.87
CA MET A 1 2.22 -38.01 -37.66
C MET A 1 2.49 -36.87 -36.70
N ALA A 2 3.41 -35.98 -37.08
CA ALA A 2 4.18 -35.11 -36.22
C ALA A 2 3.42 -33.91 -35.61
N SER A 3 3.99 -33.41 -34.51
CA SER A 3 3.73 -32.13 -33.83
C SER A 3 3.96 -30.93 -34.76
N PRO A 4 3.53 -29.71 -34.34
CA PRO A 4 4.58 -28.76 -34.02
C PRO A 4 4.35 -27.94 -32.74
N ARG A 5 5.44 -27.81 -31.98
CA ARG A 5 5.66 -26.91 -30.84
C ARG A 5 5.93 -25.49 -31.35
N LEU A 6 5.27 -24.49 -30.77
CA LEU A 6 5.63 -23.07 -30.93
C LEU A 6 6.65 -22.69 -29.84
N LEU A 7 7.89 -22.38 -30.24
CA LEU A 7 8.94 -21.85 -29.38
C LEU A 7 9.03 -20.33 -29.55
N ALA A 8 8.86 -19.59 -28.44
CA ALA A 8 9.09 -18.16 -28.36
C ALA A 8 10.60 -17.85 -28.40
N ARG A 9 11.04 -17.05 -29.37
CA ARG A 9 12.42 -16.53 -29.48
C ARG A 9 12.55 -15.21 -28.71
N PHE A 10 13.27 -15.25 -27.59
CA PHE A 10 13.81 -14.06 -26.93
C PHE A 10 15.14 -13.66 -27.60
N HIS A 11 15.19 -12.49 -28.22
CA HIS A 11 16.42 -11.89 -28.75
C HIS A 11 17.14 -11.09 -27.66
N ARG A 12 18.25 -11.64 -27.14
CA ARG A 12 19.22 -10.93 -26.30
C ARG A 12 20.20 -10.19 -27.22
N ARG A 13 20.20 -8.84 -27.22
CA ARG A 13 21.22 -8.04 -27.90
C ARG A 13 22.56 -8.20 -27.18
N ARG A 14 23.58 -8.70 -27.90
CA ARG A 14 24.99 -8.64 -27.50
C ARG A 14 25.62 -7.37 -28.07
N TYR A 15 26.34 -6.62 -27.25
CA TYR A 15 27.19 -5.49 -27.65
C TYR A 15 28.49 -5.98 -28.31
N PRO A 16 29.01 -5.34 -29.36
CA PRO A 16 30.39 -5.51 -29.81
C PRO A 16 31.37 -4.58 -29.05
N PRO A 17 32.67 -4.95 -28.94
CA PRO A 17 33.63 -4.30 -28.06
C PRO A 17 34.32 -3.07 -28.68
N SER A 18 34.85 -2.23 -27.79
CA SER A 18 35.74 -1.08 -28.04
C SER A 18 37.12 -1.54 -28.55
N THR A 19 37.57 -0.97 -29.67
CA THR A 19 38.96 -1.09 -30.16
C THR A 19 39.81 0.05 -29.60
N ALA A 20 40.91 -0.31 -28.94
CA ALA A 20 41.92 0.61 -28.47
C ALA A 20 43.32 0.21 -29.00
N VAL A 21 44.06 1.24 -29.44
CA VAL A 21 45.54 1.42 -29.51
C VAL A 21 46.35 0.65 -30.56
N SER A 22 47.07 1.37 -31.44
CA SER A 22 48.54 1.57 -31.34
C SER A 22 49.20 1.89 -32.70
N ALA A 23 49.99 2.98 -32.76
CA ALA A 23 51.35 2.99 -33.34
C ALA A 23 52.02 4.38 -33.20
N CYS A 24 53.14 4.42 -32.46
CA CYS A 24 54.21 5.43 -32.46
C CYS A 24 54.86 5.56 -33.86
N CYS A 25 55.61 6.56 -34.35
CA CYS A 25 56.55 7.61 -33.87
C CYS A 25 56.97 8.44 -35.14
N PRO A 26 57.95 9.39 -35.19
CA PRO A 26 58.66 10.18 -34.17
C PRO A 26 58.75 11.71 -34.47
N PHE A 27 59.45 12.41 -33.58
CA PHE A 27 59.79 13.84 -33.46
C PHE A 27 60.32 14.59 -34.72
N ALA A 28 59.90 15.86 -34.88
CA ALA A 28 60.65 16.94 -35.55
C ALA A 28 60.41 18.31 -34.85
N PRO A 29 61.41 19.23 -34.76
CA PRO A 29 61.38 20.45 -33.93
C PRO A 29 60.72 21.68 -34.62
N PRO A 30 60.46 22.79 -33.89
CA PRO A 30 59.54 23.84 -34.33
C PRO A 30 60.20 24.92 -35.20
N ARG A 31 59.45 25.50 -36.16
CA ARG A 31 59.81 26.75 -36.86
C ARG A 31 58.97 27.92 -36.34
N SER A 32 59.64 29.06 -36.21
CA SER A 32 59.18 30.30 -35.57
C SER A 32 58.66 31.36 -36.55
N LEU A 33 57.75 32.20 -36.00
CA LEU A 33 57.40 33.60 -36.34
C LEU A 33 56.42 33.92 -37.50
N PRO A 34 55.70 35.08 -37.48
CA PRO A 34 55.52 36.07 -36.40
C PRO A 34 54.06 36.48 -36.08
N LEU A 35 53.94 37.17 -34.93
CA LEU A 35 52.81 37.93 -34.39
C LEU A 35 52.07 38.79 -35.45
N ARG A 36 50.74 38.80 -35.37
CA ARG A 36 49.91 39.93 -35.78
C ARG A 36 48.92 40.26 -34.66
N ASP A 37 49.24 41.29 -33.91
CA ASP A 37 48.28 42.00 -33.08
C ASP A 37 47.27 42.73 -33.98
N CYS A 38 45.98 42.64 -33.63
CA CYS A 38 44.97 43.60 -34.05
C CYS A 38 44.04 43.85 -32.87
N SER A 39 44.06 45.11 -32.47
CA SER A 39 43.37 45.72 -31.34
C SER A 39 41.86 45.50 -31.33
N SER A 40 41.35 45.49 -30.09
CA SER A 40 39.99 45.75 -29.64
C SER A 40 39.09 46.52 -30.63
N ALA A 41 38.07 45.82 -31.13
CA ALA A 41 36.81 46.44 -31.52
C ALA A 41 35.74 45.97 -30.52
N GLY A 42 35.25 46.90 -29.69
CA GLY A 42 34.16 46.64 -28.75
C GLY A 42 32.90 46.19 -29.48
N MET A 43 32.54 44.92 -29.33
CA MET A 43 31.28 44.38 -29.82
C MET A 43 30.20 44.60 -28.76
N SER A 44 29.29 45.53 -29.01
CA SER A 44 28.05 45.63 -28.22
C SER A 44 27.24 44.33 -28.36
N PRO A 45 26.58 43.84 -27.29
CA PRO A 45 25.89 42.56 -27.34
C PRO A 45 24.71 42.61 -28.32
N PRO A 46 24.47 41.54 -29.10
CA PRO A 46 23.37 41.52 -30.07
C PRO A 46 22.03 41.59 -29.32
N LYS A 47 21.17 42.50 -29.75
CA LYS A 47 19.80 42.61 -29.21
C LYS A 47 19.07 41.29 -29.50
N PRO A 48 18.55 40.58 -28.47
CA PRO A 48 17.89 39.30 -28.68
C PRO A 48 16.70 39.49 -29.60
N SER A 49 16.54 38.59 -30.57
CA SER A 49 15.40 38.61 -31.48
C SER A 49 14.10 38.53 -30.68
N THR A 50 13.04 39.17 -31.17
CA THR A 50 11.71 39.17 -30.52
C THR A 50 11.21 37.76 -30.24
N LEU A 51 11.64 36.78 -31.03
CA LEU A 51 11.37 35.36 -30.87
C LEU A 51 12.07 34.75 -29.66
N ILE A 52 13.35 35.09 -29.41
CA ILE A 52 14.08 34.66 -28.20
C ILE A 52 13.41 35.24 -26.95
N ARG A 53 12.98 36.51 -27.00
CA ARG A 53 12.30 37.15 -25.87
C ARG A 53 10.94 36.49 -25.58
N ARG A 54 10.18 36.13 -26.62
CA ARG A 54 8.91 35.39 -26.48
C ARG A 54 9.12 33.98 -25.95
N ALA A 55 10.12 33.26 -26.45
CA ALA A 55 10.47 31.93 -25.96
C ALA A 55 10.88 31.98 -24.48
N ALA A 56 11.74 32.92 -24.10
CA ALA A 56 12.14 33.12 -22.70
C ALA A 56 10.94 33.41 -21.80
N CYS A 57 10.02 34.31 -22.21
CA CYS A 57 8.78 34.56 -21.47
C CYS A 57 7.92 33.30 -21.31
N LEU A 58 7.75 32.50 -22.36
CA LEU A 58 6.96 31.27 -22.30
C LEU A 58 7.59 30.23 -21.38
N PHE A 59 8.91 30.02 -21.47
CA PHE A 59 9.63 29.14 -20.56
C PHE A 59 9.51 29.61 -19.11
N THR A 60 9.64 30.92 -18.84
CA THR A 60 9.46 31.44 -17.48
C THR A 60 8.04 31.25 -16.95
N LEU A 61 7.01 31.41 -17.79
CA LEU A 61 5.62 31.20 -17.36
C LEU A 61 5.34 29.72 -17.08
N LEU A 62 5.87 28.83 -17.92
CA LEU A 62 5.76 27.38 -17.72
C LEU A 62 6.47 26.93 -16.43
N THR A 63 7.68 27.44 -16.16
CA THR A 63 8.41 27.09 -14.94
C THR A 63 7.75 27.68 -13.69
N LEU A 64 7.27 28.92 -13.72
CA LEU A 64 6.50 29.51 -12.61
C LEU A 64 5.21 28.75 -12.35
N SER A 65 4.48 28.36 -13.40
CA SER A 65 3.26 27.55 -13.26
C SER A 65 3.56 26.20 -12.62
N LEU A 66 4.61 25.49 -13.06
CA LEU A 66 5.01 24.22 -12.48
C LEU A 66 5.49 24.36 -11.04
N LEU A 67 6.21 25.44 -10.71
CA LEU A 67 6.64 25.73 -9.35
C LEU A 67 5.45 26.00 -8.42
N MET A 68 4.45 26.75 -8.87
CA MET A 68 3.22 26.99 -8.11
C MET A 68 2.40 25.71 -7.89
N LEU A 69 2.38 24.80 -8.86
CA LEU A 69 1.77 23.47 -8.70
C LEU A 69 2.57 22.60 -7.71
N TYR A 70 3.90 22.64 -7.78
CA TYR A 70 4.77 21.93 -6.85
C TYR A 70 4.60 22.44 -5.41
N THR A 71 4.62 23.76 -5.20
CA THR A 71 4.44 24.37 -3.87
C THR A 71 3.00 24.23 -3.35
N ALA A 72 1.98 24.21 -4.22
CA ALA A 72 0.62 23.86 -3.82
C ALA A 72 0.55 22.41 -3.34
N THR A 73 1.27 21.49 -3.98
CA THR A 73 1.35 20.07 -3.56
C THR A 73 2.09 19.93 -2.22
N ASP A 74 3.15 20.70 -1.99
CA ASP A 74 3.82 20.79 -0.68
C ASP A 74 2.96 21.50 0.38
N SER A 75 2.09 22.43 -0.02
CA SER A 75 1.09 23.05 0.87
C SER A 75 -0.03 22.08 1.25
N ILE A 76 -0.29 21.04 0.45
CA ILE A 76 -1.21 19.93 0.82
C ILE A 76 -0.57 19.00 1.87
N ARG A 77 0.76 19.04 2.06
CA ARG A 77 1.42 18.41 3.22
C ARG A 77 1.23 19.19 4.54
N PHE A 78 0.51 20.31 4.53
CA PHE A 78 0.22 21.15 5.69
C PHE A 78 -1.24 21.15 6.18
N LEU A 79 -2.04 20.10 5.88
CA LEU A 79 -3.15 19.76 6.78
C LEU A 79 -2.61 19.05 8.04
N HIS A 80 -1.72 19.75 8.74
CA HIS A 80 -1.52 19.57 10.16
C HIS A 80 -2.81 20.07 10.83
N LEU A 81 -3.70 19.15 11.22
CA LEU A 81 -4.77 19.49 12.16
C LEU A 81 -4.11 20.14 13.39
N PRO A 82 -4.42 21.40 13.73
CA PRO A 82 -3.85 22.01 14.91
C PRO A 82 -4.38 21.28 16.14
N SER A 83 -3.46 20.96 17.04
CA SER A 83 -3.71 20.61 18.43
C SER A 83 -4.43 21.78 19.10
N ALA A 84 -5.76 21.79 18.99
CA ALA A 84 -6.64 22.71 19.68
C ALA A 84 -7.82 21.91 20.25
N SER A 85 -7.95 21.95 21.57
CA SER A 85 -9.03 21.42 22.41
C SER A 85 -10.36 21.21 21.66
N LEU A 86 -10.64 19.95 21.31
CA LEU A 86 -11.95 19.57 20.76
C LEU A 86 -12.95 19.48 21.91
N SER A 87 -13.74 20.54 22.07
CA SER A 87 -15.03 20.45 22.76
C SER A 87 -15.91 19.42 22.07
N SER A 88 -16.67 18.68 22.89
CA SER A 88 -17.49 17.51 22.55
C SER A 88 -18.45 17.68 21.35
N SER A 89 -18.75 18.91 20.95
CA SER A 89 -19.70 19.23 19.87
C SER A 89 -19.15 19.11 18.44
N THR A 90 -17.84 19.07 18.22
CA THR A 90 -17.25 18.98 16.87
C THR A 90 -17.12 17.54 16.38
N LEU A 91 -16.93 16.57 17.29
CA LEU A 91 -16.88 15.13 16.97
C LEU A 91 -18.20 14.60 16.40
N VAL A 92 -19.34 15.18 16.83
CA VAL A 92 -20.69 14.80 16.40
C VAL A 92 -20.94 15.08 14.91
N ARG A 93 -20.18 16.00 14.30
CA ARG A 93 -20.36 16.35 12.87
C ARG A 93 -19.58 15.46 11.90
N ILE A 94 -18.58 14.73 12.37
CA ILE A 94 -17.72 13.89 11.52
C ILE A 94 -18.27 12.44 11.45
N PHE A 95 -18.95 11.98 12.50
CA PHE A 95 -19.53 10.63 12.57
C PHE A 95 -21.01 10.68 13.00
N PRO A 96 -21.97 10.70 12.05
CA PRO A 96 -23.40 10.74 12.38
C PRO A 96 -23.96 9.42 12.93
N SER A 97 -23.16 8.35 12.95
CA SER A 97 -23.61 7.01 13.34
C SER A 97 -23.62 6.75 14.86
N TYR A 98 -23.16 7.69 15.68
CA TYR A 98 -22.94 7.47 17.12
C TYR A 98 -24.16 7.72 18.03
N LEU A 99 -25.30 8.16 17.50
CA LEU A 99 -26.44 8.58 18.34
C LEU A 99 -27.64 7.62 18.38
N ASN A 100 -27.58 6.45 17.76
CA ASN A 100 -28.74 5.53 17.74
C ASN A 100 -28.65 4.26 18.58
N ASN A 101 -27.63 4.12 19.43
CA ASN A 101 -27.60 3.03 20.40
C ASN A 101 -28.01 3.51 21.80
N SER A 102 -29.30 3.78 21.97
CA SER A 102 -29.91 3.77 23.30
C SER A 102 -29.97 2.33 23.81
N PRO A 103 -29.48 2.02 25.03
CA PRO A 103 -29.62 0.70 25.60
C PRO A 103 -31.08 0.48 26.00
N SER A 104 -31.71 -0.51 25.38
CA SER A 104 -33.02 -1.02 25.83
C SER A 104 -32.85 -1.67 27.21
N PRO A 105 -33.80 -1.50 28.15
CA PRO A 105 -33.65 -2.01 29.51
C PRO A 105 -33.68 -3.54 29.53
N CYS A 106 -32.70 -4.13 30.24
CA CYS A 106 -32.58 -5.56 30.48
C CYS A 106 -33.88 -6.13 31.06
N LEU A 107 -34.59 -6.98 30.30
CA LEU A 107 -35.66 -7.80 30.85
C LEU A 107 -35.05 -8.93 31.69
N ALA A 108 -35.56 -9.03 32.91
CA ALA A 108 -35.13 -9.93 33.97
C ALA A 108 -35.02 -11.40 33.53
N ALA A 109 -33.90 -12.03 33.91
CA ALA A 109 -33.72 -13.47 33.82
C ALA A 109 -34.69 -14.18 34.78
N LYS A 110 -35.62 -14.96 34.23
CA LYS A 110 -36.49 -15.86 35.00
C LYS A 110 -35.78 -17.21 35.13
N THR A 111 -35.40 -17.57 36.35
CA THR A 111 -34.75 -18.84 36.68
C THR A 111 -35.71 -20.01 36.40
N ILE A 112 -35.31 -20.94 35.52
CA ILE A 112 -35.92 -22.27 35.39
C ILE A 112 -34.87 -23.28 35.87
N PRO A 113 -35.17 -24.15 36.86
CA PRO A 113 -34.20 -25.10 37.37
C PRO A 113 -34.11 -26.35 36.50
N GLY A 114 -32.88 -26.74 36.18
CA GLY A 114 -32.52 -28.06 35.68
C GLY A 114 -32.44 -28.19 34.16
N ILE A 115 -31.22 -28.12 33.60
CA ILE A 115 -30.81 -28.85 32.38
C ILE A 115 -29.26 -28.94 32.35
N SER A 116 -28.79 -30.19 32.36
CA SER A 116 -27.56 -30.79 31.79
C SER A 116 -26.31 -29.91 31.52
N SER A 117 -25.20 -30.31 32.13
CA SER A 117 -23.84 -29.74 32.05
C SER A 117 -23.25 -29.57 30.65
N LYS A 118 -23.90 -30.06 29.58
CA LYS A 118 -23.46 -29.86 28.18
C LYS A 118 -23.80 -28.47 27.62
N ALA A 119 -24.75 -27.76 28.20
CA ALA A 119 -25.06 -26.38 27.81
C ALA A 119 -24.06 -25.35 28.38
N PHE A 120 -23.28 -25.73 29.39
CA PHE A 120 -22.32 -24.85 30.06
C PHE A 120 -21.07 -24.58 29.19
N THR A 121 -20.62 -25.56 28.40
CA THR A 121 -19.47 -25.39 27.49
C THR A 121 -19.83 -24.56 26.25
N PHE A 122 -21.08 -24.61 25.80
CA PHE A 122 -21.55 -23.87 24.63
C PHE A 122 -21.67 -22.35 24.91
N LYS A 123 -21.92 -21.95 26.16
CA LYS A 123 -21.97 -20.54 26.57
C LYS A 123 -20.60 -19.88 26.77
N VAL A 124 -19.51 -20.65 26.92
CA VAL A 124 -18.16 -20.08 27.04
C VAL A 124 -17.69 -19.48 25.70
N VAL A 125 -18.21 -19.97 24.57
CA VAL A 125 -17.85 -19.49 23.22
C VAL A 125 -18.48 -18.12 22.90
N PHE A 126 -19.53 -17.70 23.62
CA PHE A 126 -20.27 -16.47 23.34
C PHE A 126 -19.65 -15.15 23.86
N LEU A 127 -18.43 -15.17 24.41
CA LEU A 127 -17.75 -13.96 24.92
C LEU A 127 -16.33 -13.77 24.39
N GLN A 128 -15.99 -14.28 23.19
CA GLN A 128 -14.78 -13.76 22.54
C GLN A 128 -15.11 -12.35 22.04
N ASN A 129 -14.82 -11.36 22.89
CA ASN A 129 -14.80 -9.96 22.50
C ASN A 129 -13.95 -9.88 21.23
N PRO A 130 -14.49 -9.40 20.09
CA PRO A 130 -13.75 -9.35 18.82
C PRO A 130 -12.39 -8.66 18.96
N MET A 131 -12.30 -7.67 19.85
CA MET A 131 -11.07 -6.96 20.17
C MET A 131 -10.06 -7.82 20.94
N GLN A 132 -10.53 -8.69 21.84
CA GLN A 132 -9.67 -9.62 22.58
C GLN A 132 -9.13 -10.71 21.66
N HIS A 133 -9.97 -11.26 20.78
CA HIS A 133 -9.55 -12.21 19.77
C HIS A 133 -8.56 -11.58 18.78
N LEU A 134 -8.81 -10.35 18.33
CA LEU A 134 -7.87 -9.61 17.49
C LEU A 134 -6.50 -9.47 18.17
N LYS A 135 -6.48 -9.06 19.45
CA LYS A 135 -5.24 -8.94 20.22
C LYS A 135 -4.47 -10.25 20.33
N GLU A 136 -5.17 -11.38 20.48
CA GLU A 136 -4.57 -12.71 20.52
C GLU A 136 -3.93 -13.07 19.17
N VAL A 137 -4.65 -12.90 18.06
CA VAL A 137 -4.14 -13.19 16.72
C VAL A 137 -2.93 -12.32 16.40
N LEU A 138 -3.00 -11.02 16.68
CA LEU A 138 -1.88 -10.09 16.48
C LEU A 138 -0.69 -10.43 17.36
N GLY A 139 -0.91 -10.77 18.63
CA GLY A 139 0.16 -11.17 19.55
C GLY A 139 0.87 -12.44 19.11
N ASN A 140 0.13 -13.43 18.59
CA ASN A 140 0.72 -14.68 18.10
C ASN A 140 1.48 -14.50 16.78
N ALA A 141 1.13 -13.50 15.97
CA ALA A 141 1.79 -13.20 14.70
C ALA A 141 2.89 -12.12 14.83
N SER A 142 2.95 -11.37 15.93
CA SER A 142 3.86 -10.22 16.00
C SER A 142 5.34 -10.61 16.01
N MET A 143 6.14 -9.82 15.31
CA MET A 143 7.60 -9.83 15.41
C MET A 143 8.05 -9.24 16.76
N GLY A 144 9.35 -9.36 17.08
CA GLY A 144 9.90 -8.85 18.34
C GLY A 144 9.73 -7.34 18.59
N ASN A 145 9.40 -6.57 17.55
CA ASN A 145 9.13 -5.13 17.60
C ASN A 145 7.62 -4.81 17.45
N ASN A 146 6.72 -5.75 17.75
CA ASN A 146 5.27 -5.62 17.57
C ASN A 146 4.81 -5.34 16.13
N THR A 147 5.65 -5.60 15.12
CA THR A 147 5.24 -5.51 13.72
C THR A 147 4.53 -6.78 13.26
N VAL A 148 3.42 -6.64 12.53
CA VAL A 148 2.71 -7.72 11.85
C VAL A 148 2.59 -7.46 10.35
N ILE A 149 2.47 -8.51 9.54
CA ILE A 149 2.15 -8.38 8.11
C ILE A 149 0.67 -8.64 7.95
N LEU A 150 -0.06 -7.73 7.32
CA LEU A 150 -1.50 -7.81 7.14
C LEU A 150 -1.82 -7.93 5.65
N THR A 151 -2.75 -8.82 5.33
CA THR A 151 -3.37 -8.86 4.00
C THR A 151 -4.87 -9.11 4.13
N THR A 152 -5.64 -8.75 3.11
CA THR A 152 -7.09 -8.97 3.08
C THR A 152 -7.47 -10.04 2.06
N LEU A 153 -8.43 -10.89 2.41
CA LEU A 153 -8.95 -11.94 1.54
C LEU A 153 -10.48 -11.90 1.49
N ASN A 154 -11.05 -12.02 0.30
CA ASN A 154 -12.48 -12.27 0.09
C ASN A 154 -12.69 -13.50 -0.81
N ASP A 155 -13.94 -13.94 -0.95
CA ASP A 155 -14.34 -15.17 -1.66
C ASP A 155 -13.82 -15.20 -3.11
N ALA A 156 -13.87 -14.06 -3.82
CA ALA A 156 -13.35 -13.92 -5.18
C ALA A 156 -11.90 -14.42 -5.35
N TRP A 157 -11.07 -14.31 -4.30
CA TRP A 157 -9.65 -14.70 -4.31
C TRP A 157 -9.32 -15.88 -3.41
N ALA A 158 -10.33 -16.55 -2.83
CA ALA A 158 -10.19 -17.63 -1.85
C ALA A 158 -10.39 -19.04 -2.44
N SER A 159 -10.64 -19.17 -3.74
CA SER A 159 -10.79 -20.48 -4.37
C SER A 159 -9.48 -21.29 -4.34
N THR A 160 -9.57 -22.61 -4.50
CA THR A 160 -8.38 -23.47 -4.52
C THR A 160 -7.56 -23.24 -5.79
N ASN A 161 -6.23 -23.24 -5.65
CA ASN A 161 -5.26 -22.88 -6.67
C ASN A 161 -5.44 -21.46 -7.23
N SER A 162 -5.88 -20.52 -6.38
CA SER A 162 -6.10 -19.12 -6.76
C SER A 162 -5.04 -18.18 -6.19
N VAL A 163 -5.34 -16.87 -6.18
CA VAL A 163 -4.41 -15.80 -5.77
C VAL A 163 -3.87 -16.02 -4.36
N VAL A 164 -4.69 -16.46 -3.40
CA VAL A 164 -4.22 -16.72 -2.03
C VAL A 164 -3.14 -17.80 -1.98
N ASP A 165 -3.28 -18.86 -2.77
CA ASP A 165 -2.29 -19.96 -2.78
C ASP A 165 -0.99 -19.53 -3.44
N LEU A 166 -1.09 -18.73 -4.52
CA LEU A 166 0.07 -18.14 -5.18
C LEU A 166 0.79 -17.16 -4.25
N PHE A 167 0.05 -16.34 -3.51
CA PHE A 167 0.58 -15.41 -2.51
C PHE A 167 1.37 -16.17 -1.44
N LEU A 168 0.78 -17.16 -0.79
CA LEU A 168 1.45 -17.95 0.25
C LEU A 168 2.67 -18.71 -0.30
N LYS A 169 2.53 -19.33 -1.48
CA LYS A 169 3.62 -20.06 -2.14
C LYS A 169 4.78 -19.13 -2.52
N SER A 170 4.52 -17.85 -2.79
CA SER A 170 5.58 -16.88 -3.07
C SER A 170 6.53 -16.65 -1.89
N PHE A 171 6.02 -16.68 -0.65
CA PHE A 171 6.87 -16.64 0.54
C PHE A 171 7.64 -17.94 0.75
N MET A 172 7.03 -19.09 0.46
CA MET A 172 7.70 -20.38 0.60
C MET A 172 8.87 -20.56 -0.38
N LEU A 173 8.72 -20.07 -1.61
CA LEU A 173 9.73 -20.19 -2.67
C LEU A 173 10.69 -19.01 -2.73
N GLY A 174 10.37 -17.90 -2.07
CA GLY A 174 11.22 -16.71 -2.06
C GLY A 174 12.49 -16.91 -1.24
N ASP A 175 13.54 -16.18 -1.63
CA ASP A 175 14.83 -16.26 -0.96
C ASP A 175 14.76 -15.59 0.41
N GLY A 176 14.86 -16.38 1.47
CA GLY A 176 14.84 -15.89 2.84
C GLY A 176 13.50 -15.30 3.31
N THR A 177 12.37 -15.59 2.64
CA THR A 177 11.06 -15.00 2.99
C THR A 177 10.10 -15.94 3.70
N HIS A 178 10.40 -17.24 3.81
CA HIS A 178 9.48 -18.22 4.40
C HIS A 178 9.05 -17.88 5.83
N TRP A 179 9.96 -17.32 6.65
CA TRP A 179 9.70 -16.96 8.05
C TRP A 179 8.67 -15.84 8.19
N LEU A 180 8.46 -15.03 7.15
CA LEU A 180 7.45 -13.97 7.15
C LEU A 180 6.03 -14.54 7.23
N LEU A 181 5.82 -15.79 6.81
CA LEU A 181 4.53 -16.47 6.96
C LEU A 181 4.14 -16.62 8.43
N ASP A 182 5.10 -16.77 9.35
CA ASP A 182 4.79 -16.81 10.78
C ASP A 182 4.27 -15.48 11.33
N HIS A 183 4.49 -14.40 10.58
CA HIS A 183 4.09 -13.04 10.96
C HIS A 183 2.97 -12.45 10.08
N LEU A 184 2.44 -13.25 9.15
CA LEU A 184 1.33 -12.87 8.30
C LEU A 184 0.00 -13.09 9.05
N VAL A 185 -0.89 -12.11 9.03
CA VAL A 185 -2.29 -12.24 9.42
C VAL A 185 -3.16 -11.96 8.20
N ILE A 186 -4.04 -12.91 7.88
CA ILE A 186 -5.01 -12.76 6.79
C ILE A 186 -6.35 -12.32 7.38
N ILE A 187 -6.80 -11.16 6.94
CA ILE A 187 -8.08 -10.55 7.32
C ILE A 187 -9.12 -11.00 6.31
N ALA A 188 -10.00 -11.91 6.71
CA ALA A 188 -11.08 -12.41 5.87
C ALA A 188 -12.29 -11.46 5.93
N LEU A 189 -12.81 -11.11 4.76
CA LEU A 189 -13.94 -10.18 4.60
C LEU A 189 -15.30 -10.89 4.50
N ASP A 190 -15.28 -12.21 4.40
CA ASP A 190 -16.46 -13.08 4.34
C ASP A 190 -16.15 -14.47 4.90
N GLU A 191 -17.21 -15.26 5.12
CA GLU A 191 -17.11 -16.59 5.73
C GLU A 191 -16.31 -17.58 4.87
N LYS A 192 -16.46 -17.54 3.54
CA LYS A 192 -15.76 -18.48 2.65
C LYS A 192 -14.26 -18.19 2.63
N ALA A 193 -13.89 -16.90 2.60
CA ALA A 193 -12.51 -16.46 2.75
C ALA A 193 -11.93 -16.86 4.12
N TYR A 194 -12.71 -16.74 5.20
CA TYR A 194 -12.26 -17.13 6.54
C TYR A 194 -12.03 -18.64 6.66
N ASN A 195 -12.94 -19.44 6.11
CA ASN A 195 -12.80 -20.90 6.05
C ASN A 195 -11.60 -21.31 5.19
N ARG A 196 -11.39 -20.65 4.04
CA ARG A 196 -10.19 -20.89 3.23
C ARG A 196 -8.93 -20.56 4.00
N CYS A 197 -8.88 -19.39 4.64
CA CYS A 197 -7.73 -18.94 5.40
C CYS A 197 -7.33 -19.99 6.44
N GLN A 198 -8.28 -20.45 7.26
CA GLN A 198 -8.02 -21.45 8.30
C GLN A 198 -7.49 -22.78 7.74
N ALA A 199 -7.84 -23.13 6.50
CA ALA A 199 -7.36 -24.34 5.85
C ALA A 199 -5.92 -24.22 5.31
N VAL A 200 -5.43 -23.01 5.02
CA VAL A 200 -4.12 -22.79 4.39
C VAL A 200 -3.13 -22.01 5.25
N HIS A 201 -3.60 -21.36 6.32
CA HIS A 201 -2.82 -20.46 7.15
C HIS A 201 -3.29 -20.46 8.61
N LYS A 202 -2.38 -20.17 9.55
CA LYS A 202 -2.64 -20.26 11.00
C LYS A 202 -3.19 -18.97 11.63
N HIS A 203 -2.93 -17.82 11.04
CA HIS A 203 -3.33 -16.52 11.61
C HIS A 203 -4.39 -15.88 10.72
N CYS A 204 -5.64 -16.13 11.09
CA CYS A 204 -6.83 -15.67 10.38
C CYS A 204 -7.68 -14.81 11.29
N PHE A 205 -8.23 -13.72 10.77
CA PHE A 205 -9.18 -12.89 11.48
C PHE A 205 -10.40 -12.61 10.61
N SER A 206 -11.60 -12.88 11.14
CA SER A 206 -12.86 -12.59 10.44
C SER A 206 -13.31 -11.17 10.74
N LEU A 207 -13.31 -10.31 9.73
CA LEU A 207 -13.85 -8.95 9.85
C LEU A 207 -15.36 -8.98 9.59
N VAL A 208 -16.13 -9.28 10.64
CA VAL A 208 -17.60 -9.38 10.58
C VAL A 208 -18.22 -8.07 10.08
N THR A 209 -19.05 -8.16 9.05
CA THR A 209 -19.81 -7.03 8.50
C THR A 209 -21.30 -7.34 8.55
N GLU A 210 -22.01 -6.75 9.52
CA GLU A 210 -23.45 -6.99 9.73
C GLU A 210 -24.33 -6.54 8.56
N ASP A 211 -23.83 -5.64 7.69
CA ASP A 211 -24.66 -4.93 6.70
C ASP A 211 -24.25 -5.12 5.23
N VAL A 212 -23.16 -5.84 4.93
CA VAL A 212 -22.63 -5.94 3.56
C VAL A 212 -21.96 -7.29 3.32
N ASP A 213 -22.34 -7.93 2.22
CA ASP A 213 -21.67 -9.12 1.67
C ASP A 213 -20.54 -8.70 0.72
N PHE A 214 -19.29 -9.08 1.04
CA PHE A 214 -18.09 -8.75 0.27
C PHE A 214 -17.55 -9.93 -0.55
N GLN A 215 -18.36 -10.97 -0.75
CA GLN A 215 -17.98 -12.17 -1.51
C GLN A 215 -17.54 -11.87 -2.95
N GLU A 216 -18.22 -10.94 -3.62
CA GLU A 216 -17.93 -10.60 -5.01
C GLU A 216 -16.70 -9.69 -5.16
N GLU A 217 -16.15 -9.65 -6.37
CA GLU A 217 -15.15 -8.64 -6.73
C GLU A 217 -15.75 -7.23 -6.59
N ALA A 218 -15.14 -6.41 -5.73
CA ALA A 218 -15.57 -5.03 -5.55
C ALA A 218 -15.07 -4.15 -6.70
N TYR A 219 -15.94 -3.87 -7.67
CA TYR A 219 -15.62 -2.91 -8.74
C TYR A 219 -15.30 -1.52 -8.17
N PHE A 220 -14.26 -0.91 -8.71
CA PHE A 220 -13.71 0.37 -8.24
C PHE A 220 -14.80 1.44 -8.11
N MET A 221 -14.82 2.14 -6.96
CA MET A 221 -15.73 3.25 -6.62
C MET A 221 -17.22 2.90 -6.49
N THR A 222 -17.60 1.63 -6.53
CA THR A 222 -18.96 1.22 -6.16
C THR A 222 -19.24 1.47 -4.67
N PRO A 223 -20.51 1.60 -4.25
CA PRO A 223 -20.84 1.74 -2.83
C PRO A 223 -20.27 0.61 -1.96
N ASN A 224 -20.27 -0.63 -2.47
CA ASN A 224 -19.69 -1.78 -1.78
C ASN A 224 -18.17 -1.65 -1.68
N TYR A 225 -17.49 -1.25 -2.75
CA TYR A 225 -16.05 -0.96 -2.71
C TYR A 225 -15.71 0.09 -1.64
N LEU A 226 -16.44 1.22 -1.60
CA LEU A 226 -16.19 2.28 -0.63
C LEU A 226 -16.42 1.79 0.82
N LYS A 227 -17.50 1.07 1.08
CA LYS A 227 -17.76 0.49 2.41
C LYS A 227 -16.66 -0.48 2.83
N MET A 228 -16.21 -1.34 1.91
CA MET A 228 -15.09 -2.26 2.15
C MET A 228 -13.82 -1.49 2.52
N MET A 229 -13.50 -0.43 1.78
CA MET A 229 -12.33 0.41 2.06
C MET A 229 -12.40 1.09 3.42
N TRP A 230 -13.55 1.64 3.81
CA TRP A 230 -13.73 2.23 5.14
C TRP A 230 -13.56 1.21 6.26
N ARG A 231 -14.14 0.01 6.10
CA ARG A 231 -13.97 -1.07 7.08
C ARG A 231 -12.51 -1.50 7.22
N ARG A 232 -11.77 -1.58 6.11
CA ARG A 232 -10.32 -1.84 6.13
C ARG A 232 -9.57 -0.74 6.89
N ILE A 233 -9.87 0.53 6.61
CA ILE A 233 -9.23 1.67 7.30
C ILE A 233 -9.51 1.64 8.81
N ASP A 234 -10.76 1.38 9.21
CA ASP A 234 -11.13 1.32 10.62
C ASP A 234 -10.45 0.13 11.32
N PHE A 235 -10.35 -1.03 10.66
CA PHE A 235 -9.59 -2.17 11.18
C PHE A 235 -8.11 -1.82 11.39
N LEU A 236 -7.45 -1.20 10.40
CA LEU A 236 -6.06 -0.79 10.50
C LEU A 236 -5.83 0.22 11.62
N ARG A 237 -6.79 1.13 11.86
CA ARG A 237 -6.76 2.01 13.04
C ARG A 237 -6.75 1.22 14.34
N SER A 238 -7.64 0.23 14.48
CA SER A 238 -7.69 -0.60 15.69
C SER A 238 -6.39 -1.37 15.95
N VAL A 239 -5.69 -1.82 14.90
CA VAL A 239 -4.36 -2.46 15.04
C VAL A 239 -3.34 -1.49 15.67
N LEU A 240 -3.32 -0.23 15.21
CA LEU A 240 -2.45 0.81 15.76
C LEU A 240 -2.82 1.19 17.19
N GLU A 241 -4.12 1.29 17.49
CA GLU A 241 -4.62 1.58 18.84
C GLU A 241 -4.25 0.48 19.84
N LEU A 242 -4.09 -0.76 19.37
CA LEU A 242 -3.60 -1.88 20.17
C LEU A 242 -2.07 -1.89 20.37
N GLY A 243 -1.34 -0.97 19.71
CA GLY A 243 0.11 -0.81 19.86
C GLY A 243 0.96 -1.68 18.94
N TYR A 244 0.38 -2.17 17.83
CA TYR A 244 1.11 -2.92 16.81
C TYR A 244 1.43 -2.02 15.61
N ASP A 245 2.62 -2.19 15.06
CA ASP A 245 2.98 -1.67 13.74
C ASP A 245 2.60 -2.70 12.67
N PHE A 246 2.40 -2.26 11.42
CA PHE A 246 2.08 -3.22 10.35
C PHE A 246 2.65 -2.85 8.99
N VAL A 247 2.88 -3.89 8.19
CA VAL A 247 3.04 -3.83 6.73
C VAL A 247 1.77 -4.37 6.11
N PHE A 248 1.12 -3.60 5.23
CA PHE A 248 -0.11 -4.03 4.55
C PHE A 248 0.19 -4.40 3.09
N THR A 249 -0.30 -5.56 2.64
CA THR A 249 -0.05 -6.11 1.29
C THR A 249 -1.34 -6.42 0.55
#